data_AF-A0A653B0L1-F1
#
_entry.id   AF-A0A653B0L1-F1
#
_cell.length_a   1.000
_cell.length_b   1.000
_cell.length_c   1.000
_cell.angle_alpha   90.00
_cell.angle_beta   90.00
_cell.angle_gamma   90.00
#
_symmetry.space_group_name_H-M   'P 1'
#
loop_
_entity.id
_entity.type
_entity.pdbx_description
1 polymer ?
#
loop_
_entity_poly.entity_id
_entity_poly.type
_entity_poly.pdbx_seq_one_letter_code
_entity_poly.pdbx_strand_id
1 'polypeptide(L)'
;MTSYMPLKTLATAPMQRLYLSGPMTDLPEFNYPAFNAEAARLRALGYHVENPAENPPQDSWDAYMAVCIPQLATCDTIALLPGWSESRGALRERQEAVRLGLTITPAAKILASLGILVAQDRARRHTPHHTQDARLPSKQ
;
A
#
# COMPACT_ATOMS: atom_id res chain seq x y z
N MET A 1 -9.67 10.49 -41.66
CA MET A 1 -8.59 9.59 -41.19
C MET A 1 -8.33 9.87 -39.72
N THR A 2 -9.12 9.27 -38.83
CA THR A 2 -8.92 9.41 -37.39
C THR A 2 -7.89 8.37 -36.96
N SER A 3 -6.65 8.82 -36.76
CA SER A 3 -5.55 7.97 -36.31
C SER A 3 -5.85 7.47 -34.90
N TYR A 4 -6.16 6.18 -34.78
CA TYR A 4 -6.30 5.48 -33.52
C TYR A 4 -4.88 5.18 -33.03
N MET A 5 -4.42 5.87 -31.98
CA MET A 5 -3.19 5.46 -31.30
C MET A 5 -3.45 4.15 -30.56
N PRO A 6 -2.63 3.10 -30.74
CA PRO A 6 -2.75 1.89 -29.95
C PRO A 6 -2.47 2.21 -28.48
N LEU A 7 -3.33 1.69 -27.59
CA LEU A 7 -3.11 1.67 -26.16
C LEU A 7 -1.76 0.98 -25.92
N LYS A 8 -0.73 1.74 -25.54
CA LYS A 8 0.49 1.16 -24.99
C LYS A 8 0.08 0.37 -23.75
N THR A 9 0.31 -0.94 -23.76
CA THR A 9 0.29 -1.77 -22.56
C THR A 9 1.21 -1.10 -21.55
N LEU A 10 0.64 -0.45 -20.54
CA LEU A 10 1.43 0.07 -19.44
C LEU A 10 1.98 -1.17 -18.72
N ALA A 11 3.27 -1.43 -18.87
CA ALA A 11 3.96 -2.37 -18.01
C ALA A 11 3.64 -1.96 -16.57
N THR A 12 2.99 -2.85 -15.82
CA THR A 12 2.68 -2.60 -14.42
C THR A 12 4.01 -2.35 -13.73
N ALA A 13 4.21 -1.15 -13.19
CA ALA A 13 5.39 -0.86 -12.38
C ALA A 13 5.48 -1.93 -11.27
N PRO A 14 6.69 -2.44 -10.95
CA PRO A 14 6.82 -3.47 -9.94
C PRO A 14 6.18 -3.00 -8.62
N MET A 15 5.38 -3.87 -8.01
CA MET A 15 4.69 -3.59 -6.76
C MET A 15 5.72 -3.35 -5.66
N GLN A 16 5.75 -2.15 -5.08
CA GLN A 16 6.69 -1.81 -4.01
C GLN A 16 6.42 -2.66 -2.77
N ARG A 17 7.49 -3.16 -2.15
CA ARG A 17 7.45 -4.04 -0.98
C ARG A 17 7.79 -3.24 0.27
N LEU A 18 6.87 -3.23 1.23
CA LEU A 18 7.00 -2.54 2.50
C LEU A 18 7.18 -3.54 3.63
N TYR A 19 8.05 -3.26 4.58
CA TYR A 19 8.14 -3.97 5.86
C TYR A 19 7.58 -3.09 6.97
N LEU A 20 6.61 -3.58 7.76
CA LEU A 20 6.10 -2.86 8.93
C LEU A 20 7.02 -3.05 10.14
N SER A 21 7.29 -1.98 10.86
CA SER A 21 8.12 -2.02 12.07
C SER A 21 7.59 -1.08 13.15
N GLY A 22 7.59 -1.54 14.41
CA GLY A 22 6.95 -0.85 15.54
C GLY A 22 7.13 -1.56 16.87
N PRO A 23 6.59 -1.02 17.97
CA PRO A 23 6.61 -1.68 19.28
C PRO A 23 5.64 -2.88 19.29
N MET A 24 6.06 -3.98 19.94
CA MET A 24 5.24 -5.17 20.19
C MET A 24 5.29 -5.60 21.65
N THR A 25 6.49 -5.68 22.23
CA THR A 25 6.72 -6.05 23.64
C THR A 25 6.01 -5.08 24.59
N ASP A 26 5.46 -5.61 25.69
CA ASP A 26 4.77 -4.88 26.76
C ASP A 26 3.49 -4.13 26.35
N LEU A 27 2.98 -4.38 25.13
CA LEU A 27 1.70 -3.86 24.65
C LEU A 27 0.61 -4.96 24.64
N PRO A 28 -0.67 -4.59 24.84
CA PRO A 28 -1.78 -5.53 24.70
C PRO A 28 -1.74 -6.26 23.35
N GLU A 29 -1.95 -7.57 23.39
CA GLU A 29 -1.95 -8.44 22.20
C GLU A 29 -0.70 -8.27 21.31
N PHE A 30 0.45 -7.93 21.92
CA PHE A 30 1.70 -7.66 21.22
C PHE A 30 1.58 -6.58 20.12
N ASN A 31 0.60 -5.67 20.26
CA ASN A 31 0.27 -4.64 19.28
C ASN A 31 -0.17 -5.19 17.90
N TYR A 32 -0.49 -6.49 17.78
CA TYR A 32 -0.96 -7.10 16.53
C TYR A 32 -2.13 -6.35 15.89
N PRO A 33 -3.13 -5.80 16.63
CA PRO A 33 -4.19 -5.02 16.02
C PRO A 33 -3.68 -3.82 15.20
N ALA A 34 -2.67 -3.09 15.68
CA ALA A 34 -2.12 -1.93 14.97
C ALA A 34 -1.34 -2.35 13.71
N PHE A 35 -0.55 -3.41 13.82
CA PHE A 35 0.18 -3.98 12.68
C PHE A 35 -0.77 -4.47 11.59
N ASN A 36 -1.78 -5.25 11.96
CA ASN A 36 -2.75 -5.81 11.02
C ASN A 36 -3.61 -4.73 10.36
N ALA A 37 -4.04 -3.72 11.12
CA ALA A 37 -4.78 -2.58 10.58
C ALA A 37 -3.96 -1.79 9.55
N GLU A 38 -2.69 -1.51 9.86
CA GLU A 38 -1.82 -0.77 8.93
C GLU A 38 -1.44 -1.61 7.71
N ALA A 39 -1.21 -2.91 7.89
CA ALA A 39 -0.96 -3.83 6.78
C ALA A 39 -2.16 -3.86 5.82
N ALA A 40 -3.39 -3.96 6.35
CA ALA A 40 -4.60 -3.89 5.55
C ALA A 40 -4.73 -2.57 4.79
N ARG A 41 -4.46 -1.44 5.45
CA ARG A 41 -4.49 -0.10 4.82
C ARG A 41 -3.49 0.01 3.67
N LEU A 42 -2.24 -0.38 3.89
CA LEU A 42 -1.17 -0.29 2.89
C LEU A 42 -1.40 -1.26 1.72
N ARG A 43 -1.88 -2.48 1.99
CA ARG A 43 -2.30 -3.43 0.94
C ARG A 43 -3.43 -2.86 0.09
N ALA A 44 -4.41 -2.18 0.70
CA ALA A 44 -5.49 -1.50 -0.03
C ALA A 44 -5.01 -0.32 -0.91
N LEU A 45 -3.83 0.26 -0.60
CA LEU A 45 -3.17 1.28 -1.43
C LEU A 45 -2.34 0.69 -2.58
N GLY A 46 -2.28 -0.64 -2.71
CA GLY A 46 -1.59 -1.33 -3.80
C GLY A 46 -0.14 -1.74 -3.49
N TYR A 47 0.26 -1.78 -2.22
CA TYR A 47 1.58 -2.24 -1.80
C TYR A 47 1.59 -3.72 -1.43
N HIS A 48 2.74 -4.38 -1.61
CA HIS A 48 3.02 -5.63 -0.93
C HIS A 48 3.52 -5.31 0.48
N VAL A 49 2.97 -5.95 1.52
CA VAL A 49 3.33 -5.65 2.90
C VAL A 49 3.76 -6.92 3.62
N GLU A 50 5.01 -6.92 4.04
CA GLU A 50 5.57 -7.85 5.03
C GLU A 50 5.22 -7.33 6.43
N ASN A 51 4.50 -8.14 7.19
CA ASN A 51 3.98 -7.79 8.51
C ASN A 51 4.52 -8.79 9.55
N PRO A 52 5.43 -8.40 10.46
CA PRO A 52 5.98 -9.31 11.45
C PRO A 52 4.95 -9.86 12.44
N ALA A 53 3.77 -9.24 12.59
CA ALA A 53 2.68 -9.79 13.39
C ALA A 53 2.03 -11.04 12.76
N GLU A 54 2.29 -11.33 11.48
CA GLU A 54 1.84 -12.53 10.76
C GLU A 54 2.88 -13.67 10.81
N ASN A 55 4.08 -13.41 11.36
CA ASN A 55 5.11 -14.43 11.48
C ASN A 55 4.77 -15.44 12.59
N PRO A 56 5.18 -16.71 12.45
CA PRO A 56 5.06 -17.68 13.53
C PRO A 56 5.77 -17.19 14.81
N PRO A 57 5.23 -17.52 16.00
CA PRO A 57 5.86 -17.14 17.26
C PRO A 57 7.26 -17.75 17.37
N GLN A 58 8.19 -16.98 17.93
CA GLN A 58 9.55 -17.39 18.24
C GLN A 58 9.75 -17.42 19.75
N ASP A 59 10.75 -18.16 20.20
CA ASP A 59 11.05 -18.40 21.63
C ASP A 59 11.92 -17.31 22.27
N SER A 60 12.55 -16.46 21.47
CA SER A 60 13.54 -15.49 21.92
C SER A 60 13.60 -14.27 21.00
N TRP A 61 14.07 -13.15 21.55
CA TRP A 61 14.27 -11.93 20.76
C TRP A 61 15.25 -12.16 19.61
N ASP A 62 16.32 -12.93 19.82
CA ASP A 62 17.30 -13.25 18.77
C ASP A 62 16.67 -14.11 17.66
N ALA A 63 15.81 -15.08 18.01
CA ALA A 63 15.07 -15.86 17.02
C ALA A 63 14.08 -14.99 16.23
N TYR A 64 13.39 -14.05 16.87
CA TYR A 64 12.59 -13.05 16.16
C TYR A 64 13.44 -12.23 15.19
N MET A 65 14.60 -11.72 15.62
CA MET A 65 15.48 -10.95 14.73
C MET A 65 16.05 -11.78 13.58
N ALA A 66 16.33 -13.07 13.79
CA ALA A 66 16.79 -13.98 12.75
C ALA A 66 15.75 -14.21 11.64
N VAL A 67 14.46 -14.02 11.92
CA VAL A 67 13.37 -14.08 10.93
C VAL A 67 13.08 -12.70 10.32
N CYS A 68 12.93 -11.67 11.17
CA CYS A 68 12.55 -10.33 10.75
C CYS A 68 13.58 -9.67 9.82
N ILE A 69 14.88 -9.85 10.09
CA ILE A 69 15.93 -9.18 9.33
C ILE A 69 16.01 -9.69 7.87
N PRO A 70 16.02 -11.01 7.60
CA PRO A 70 15.90 -11.51 6.22
C PRO A 70 14.61 -11.08 5.53
N GLN A 71 13.48 -11.07 6.22
CA GLN A 71 12.19 -10.62 5.67
C GLN A 71 12.25 -9.15 5.24
N LEU A 72 12.75 -8.27 6.12
CA LEU A 72 13.00 -6.86 5.84
C LEU A 72 13.93 -6.67 4.63
N ALA A 73 14.96 -7.50 4.49
CA ALA A 73 15.92 -7.41 3.38
C ALA A 73 15.32 -7.68 2.00
N THR A 74 14.09 -8.22 1.94
CA THR A 74 13.34 -8.40 0.68
C THR A 74 12.49 -7.18 0.28
N CYS A 75 12.47 -6.13 1.11
CA CYS A 75 11.62 -4.96 0.91
C CYS A 75 12.40 -3.76 0.37
N ASP A 76 11.68 -2.80 -0.20
CA ASP A 76 12.22 -1.53 -0.69
C ASP A 76 12.15 -0.42 0.37
N THR A 77 11.21 -0.57 1.31
CA THR A 77 10.87 0.45 2.32
C THR A 77 10.57 -0.19 3.67
N ILE A 78 11.02 0.43 4.74
CA ILE A 78 10.54 0.18 6.11
C ILE A 78 9.52 1.26 6.49
N ALA A 79 8.33 0.82 6.88
CA ALA A 79 7.19 1.63 7.29
C ALA A 79 7.07 1.59 8.82
N LEU A 80 7.37 2.72 9.47
CA LEU A 80 7.49 2.82 10.91
C LEU A 80 6.16 3.22 11.57
N LEU A 81 5.67 2.40 12.50
CA LEU A 81 4.49 2.67 13.33
C LEU A 81 4.82 3.67 14.47
N PRO A 82 3.81 4.32 15.07
CA PRO A 82 4.03 5.17 16.25
C PRO A 82 4.77 4.45 17.38
N GLY A 83 5.66 5.15 18.08
CA GLY A 83 6.48 4.59 19.16
C GLY A 83 7.67 3.74 18.71
N TRP A 84 7.94 3.61 17.40
CA TRP A 84 9.06 2.80 16.89
C TRP A 84 10.42 3.14 17.51
N SER A 85 10.67 4.40 17.86
CA SER A 85 11.95 4.86 18.39
C SER A 85 12.25 4.34 19.80
N GLU A 86 11.25 3.83 20.51
CA GLU A 86 11.38 3.24 21.84
C GLU A 86 11.41 1.71 21.80
N SER A 87 11.12 1.11 20.64
CA SER A 87 11.11 -0.34 20.44
C SER A 87 12.51 -0.85 20.11
N ARG A 88 13.07 -1.71 20.96
CA ARG A 88 14.36 -2.37 20.71
C ARG A 88 14.39 -3.11 19.37
N GLY A 89 13.31 -3.81 19.02
CA GLY A 89 13.18 -4.52 17.74
C GLY A 89 13.17 -3.56 16.55
N ALA A 90 12.30 -2.53 16.61
CA ALA A 90 12.18 -1.56 15.52
C ALA A 90 13.45 -0.73 15.32
N LEU A 91 14.20 -0.43 16.39
CA LEU A 91 15.52 0.20 16.29
C LEU A 91 16.52 -0.68 15.54
N ARG A 92 16.56 -1.99 15.84
CA ARG A 92 17.47 -2.94 15.15
C ARG A 92 17.12 -3.10 13.67
N GLU A 93 15.83 -3.18 13.35
CA GLU A 93 15.32 -3.26 11.97
C GLU A 93 15.60 -1.97 11.20
N ARG A 94 15.38 -0.79 11.80
CA ARG A 94 15.72 0.49 11.19
C ARG A 94 17.23 0.59 10.89
N GLN A 95 18.09 0.17 11.82
CA GLN A 95 19.54 0.16 11.59
C GLN A 95 19.90 -0.71 10.38
N GLU A 96 19.25 -1.86 10.23
CA GLU A 96 19.43 -2.72 9.06
C GLU A 96 18.93 -2.06 7.77
N ALA A 97 17.77 -1.41 7.81
CA ALA A 97 17.23 -0.66 6.68
C ALA A 97 18.17 0.46 6.21
N VAL A 98 18.83 1.17 7.15
CA VAL A 98 19.88 2.14 6.82
C VAL A 98 21.05 1.47 6.10
N ARG A 99 21.53 0.33 6.63
CA ARG A 99 22.66 -0.42 6.04
C ARG A 99 22.35 -0.89 4.61
N LEU A 100 21.11 -1.28 4.36
CA LEU A 100 20.62 -1.77 3.06
C LEU A 100 20.22 -0.65 2.10
N GLY A 101 20.19 0.61 2.54
CA GLY A 101 19.78 1.75 1.71
C GLY A 101 18.27 1.76 1.40
N LEU A 102 17.44 1.17 2.26
CA LEU A 102 15.99 1.18 2.09
C LEU A 102 15.41 2.57 2.34
N THR A 103 14.24 2.83 1.77
CA THR A 103 13.46 4.02 2.15
C THR A 103 12.94 3.83 3.59
N ILE A 104 13.10 4.84 4.43
CA ILE A 104 12.65 4.81 5.82
C ILE A 104 11.59 5.90 6.00
N THR A 105 10.36 5.54 6.33
CA THR A 105 9.27 6.51 6.45
C THR A 105 8.26 6.12 7.52
N PRO A 106 7.62 7.09 8.22
CA PRO A 106 6.44 6.80 9.02
C PRO A 106 5.34 6.18 8.16
N ALA A 107 4.74 5.08 8.63
CA ALA A 107 3.74 4.34 7.87
C ALA A 107 2.54 5.23 7.45
N ALA A 108 2.10 6.11 8.36
CA ALA A 108 1.03 7.09 8.13
C ALA A 108 1.29 8.08 6.98
N LYS A 109 2.54 8.26 6.53
CA LYS A 109 2.88 9.14 5.40
C LYS A 109 2.80 8.43 4.04
N ILE A 110 2.60 7.12 4.02
CA ILE A 110 2.50 6.35 2.79
C ILE A 110 1.08 6.47 2.23
N LEU A 111 1.00 7.00 1.00
CA LEU A 111 -0.21 7.23 0.23
C LEU A 111 -0.24 6.28 -0.98
N ALA A 112 -1.34 6.29 -1.74
CA ALA A 112 -1.48 5.45 -2.92
C ALA A 112 -0.33 5.69 -3.93
N SER A 113 0.21 4.60 -4.47
CA SER A 113 1.08 4.69 -5.64
C SER A 113 0.26 5.19 -6.83
N LEU A 114 0.73 6.24 -7.50
CA LEU A 114 0.05 6.88 -8.63
C LEU A 114 -0.23 5.94 -9.82
N GLY A 115 0.28 4.71 -9.80
CA GLY A 115 0.12 3.70 -10.85
C GLY A 115 -1.27 3.06 -10.99
N ILE A 116 -2.23 3.30 -10.09
CA ILE A 116 -3.53 2.59 -10.08
C ILE A 116 -4.74 3.53 -10.36
N LEU A 117 -4.56 4.86 -10.35
CA LEU A 117 -5.67 5.81 -10.51
C LEU A 117 -6.09 6.07 -11.97
N VAL A 118 -6.16 5.05 -12.83
CA VAL A 118 -6.67 5.18 -14.21
C VAL A 118 -7.91 4.31 -14.49
N ALA A 119 -8.39 3.52 -13.53
CA ALA A 119 -9.42 2.51 -13.82
C ALA A 119 -10.89 2.89 -13.58
N GLN A 120 -11.24 4.05 -13.01
CA GLN A 120 -12.65 4.29 -12.58
C GLN A 120 -13.38 5.50 -13.17
N ASP A 121 -12.76 6.35 -14.00
CA ASP A 121 -13.41 7.61 -14.42
C ASP A 121 -14.06 7.60 -15.83
N ARG A 122 -14.30 6.42 -16.41
CA ARG A 122 -14.96 6.31 -17.74
C ARG A 122 -16.46 6.00 -17.71
N ALA A 123 -17.07 5.81 -16.54
CA ALA A 123 -18.49 5.45 -16.45
C ALA A 123 -19.47 6.64 -16.25
N ARG A 124 -18.99 7.90 -16.20
CA ARG A 124 -19.86 9.09 -16.01
C ARG A 124 -20.06 9.94 -17.26
N ARG A 125 -20.15 9.34 -18.45
CA ARG A 125 -20.64 10.06 -19.64
C ARG A 125 -21.53 9.15 -20.48
N HIS A 126 -22.80 9.04 -20.09
CA HIS A 126 -23.90 8.81 -21.03
C HIS A 126 -25.18 9.40 -20.42
N THR A 127 -25.43 10.67 -20.73
CA THR A 127 -26.77 11.25 -20.67
C THR A 127 -27.32 11.14 -22.10
N PRO A 128 -28.37 10.36 -22.39
CA PRO A 128 -29.08 10.50 -23.65
C PRO A 128 -30.10 11.63 -23.50
N HIS A 129 -29.83 12.76 -24.16
CA HIS A 129 -30.81 13.80 -24.38
C HIS A 129 -31.69 13.36 -25.56
N HIS A 130 -32.92 12.90 -25.27
CA HIS A 130 -33.92 12.66 -26.29
C HIS A 130 -34.61 14.00 -26.60
N THR A 131 -34.19 14.66 -27.68
CA THR A 131 -34.96 15.73 -28.32
C THR A 131 -35.64 15.12 -29.53
N GLN A 132 -36.96 14.98 -29.48
CA GLN A 132 -37.77 14.75 -30.68
C GLN A 132 -38.59 16.01 -30.94
N ASP A 133 -38.10 16.79 -31.90
CA ASP A 133 -38.84 17.81 -32.63
C ASP A 133 -39.98 17.13 -33.40
N ALA A 134 -41.23 17.45 -33.06
CA ALA A 134 -42.38 17.14 -33.89
C ALA A 134 -43.11 18.45 -34.22
N ARG A 135 -43.05 18.81 -35.51
CA ARG A 135 -43.71 19.94 -36.14
C ARG A 135 -45.23 19.82 -36.05
N LEU A 136 -45.89 20.92 -35.71
CA LEU A 136 -47.24 21.30 -36.16
C LEU A 136 -47.08 22.30 -37.33
N PRO A 137 -48.12 22.67 -38.13
CA PRO A 137 -49.55 22.34 -38.04
C PRO A 137 -50.20 21.92 -39.38
N SER A 138 -51.44 21.43 -39.36
CA SER A 138 -52.38 21.68 -40.47
C SER A 138 -53.79 21.93 -39.95
N LYS A 139 -54.37 23.03 -40.43
CA LYS A 139 -55.73 23.51 -40.19
C LYS A 139 -56.73 22.66 -40.96
N GLN A 140 -57.89 22.40 -40.36
CA GLN A 140 -59.23 22.59 -40.94
C GLN A 140 -60.21 22.86 -39.80
#